data_AF-A0A9D8MZN4-F1
#
_entry.id   AF-A0A9D8MZN4-F1
#
_cell.length_a   1.000
_cell.length_b   1.000
_cell.length_c   1.000
_cell.angle_alpha   90.00
_cell.angle_beta   90.00
_cell.angle_gamma   90.00
#
_symmetry.space_group_name_H-M   'P 1'
#
loop_
_entity.id
_entity.type
_entity.pdbx_description
1 polymer ?
#
loop_
_entity_poly.entity_id
_entity_poly.type
_entity_poly.pdbx_seq_one_letter_code
_entity_poly.pdbx_strand_id
1 'polypeptide(L)'
;MTNYRWLICGMLFLATTINYMDRQVLSLTWKDFIAPEFHWTDADYGRIAAIFSIVYAIGNLFSGRFMDWIGTKKGYLWAIGIWSLGACMHAFCGVATAQWLGLEGKEELINAVGTSTAVIASVSAWFFIVCRIVLGIGESGNFPAAIKVTAEYFPKKDRAFSTSIFNSGSTIGAL
;
A
#
# COMPACT_ATOMS: atom_id res chain seq x y z
N MET A 1 19.01 -14.05 -26.63
CA MET A 1 18.77 -13.38 -25.32
C MET A 1 17.27 -13.39 -24.99
N THR A 2 16.58 -14.55 -25.03
CA THR A 2 15.16 -14.53 -25.46
C THR A 2 14.11 -14.71 -24.35
N ASN A 3 14.47 -15.22 -23.16
CA ASN A 3 13.50 -15.51 -22.08
C ASN A 3 13.59 -14.60 -20.85
N TYR A 4 14.73 -13.91 -20.63
CA TYR A 4 14.94 -13.14 -19.40
C TYR A 4 13.99 -11.93 -19.26
N ARG A 5 13.66 -11.27 -20.38
CA ARG A 5 12.66 -10.19 -20.40
C ARG A 5 11.27 -10.64 -19.94
N TRP A 6 10.89 -11.87 -20.25
CA TRP A 6 9.59 -12.44 -19.83
C TRP A 6 9.59 -12.81 -18.35
N LEU A 7 10.74 -13.24 -17.80
CA LEU A 7 10.89 -13.38 -16.35
C LEU A 7 10.72 -12.02 -15.65
N ILE A 8 11.31 -10.95 -16.17
CA ILE A 8 11.10 -9.59 -15.65
C ILE A 8 9.63 -9.19 -15.71
N CYS A 9 8.95 -9.44 -16.84
CA CYS A 9 7.51 -9.18 -16.97
C CYS A 9 6.68 -9.96 -15.93
N GLY A 10 7.04 -11.22 -15.66
CA GLY A 10 6.41 -12.02 -14.61
C GLY A 10 6.64 -11.44 -13.21
N MET A 11 7.84 -10.93 -12.92
CA MET A 11 8.11 -10.24 -11.65
C MET A 11 7.31 -8.94 -11.51
N LEU A 12 7.20 -8.13 -12.58
CA LEU A 12 6.38 -6.91 -12.59
C LEU A 12 4.89 -7.24 -12.38
N PHE A 13 4.41 -8.31 -13.00
CA PHE A 13 3.06 -8.81 -12.79
C PHE A 13 2.83 -9.16 -11.32
N LEU A 14 3.68 -10.01 -10.73
CA LEU A 14 3.55 -10.41 -9.33
C LEU A 14 3.63 -9.22 -8.38
N ALA A 15 4.56 -8.30 -8.61
CA ALA A 15 4.69 -7.08 -7.82
C ALA A 15 3.43 -6.22 -7.90
N THR A 16 2.83 -6.07 -9.09
CA THR A 16 1.58 -5.32 -9.28
C THR A 16 0.39 -6.02 -8.62
N THR A 17 0.31 -7.35 -8.71
CA THR A 17 -0.73 -8.13 -8.04
C THR A 17 -0.67 -7.98 -6.53
N ILE A 18 0.51 -8.17 -5.92
CA ILE A 18 0.71 -8.01 -4.48
C ILE A 18 0.38 -6.57 -4.07
N ASN A 19 0.82 -5.59 -4.85
CA ASN A 19 0.56 -4.19 -4.59
C ASN A 19 -0.95 -3.87 -4.51
N TYR A 20 -1.75 -4.40 -5.45
CA TYR A 20 -3.19 -4.19 -5.43
C TYR A 20 -3.89 -4.99 -4.33
N MET A 21 -3.38 -6.19 -4.01
CA MET A 21 -3.87 -6.97 -2.87
C MET A 21 -3.69 -6.18 -1.55
N ASP A 22 -2.50 -5.62 -1.32
CA ASP A 22 -2.20 -4.80 -0.13
C ASP A 22 -3.13 -3.57 -0.02
N ARG A 23 -3.53 -2.99 -1.16
CA ARG A 23 -4.53 -1.91 -1.20
C ARG A 23 -5.89 -2.39 -0.72
N GLN A 24 -6.32 -3.58 -1.13
CA GLN A 24 -7.65 -4.11 -0.80
C GLN A 24 -7.78 -4.61 0.64
N VAL A 25 -6.69 -5.07 1.26
CA VAL A 25 -6.73 -5.65 2.62
C VAL A 25 -7.51 -4.78 3.61
N LEU A 26 -7.31 -3.46 3.61
CA LEU A 26 -8.05 -2.58 4.52
C LEU A 26 -9.54 -2.50 4.18
N SER A 27 -9.89 -2.35 2.90
CA SER A 27 -11.30 -2.29 2.49
C SER A 27 -12.05 -3.59 2.77
N LEU A 28 -11.35 -4.73 2.76
CA LEU A 28 -11.93 -6.05 3.03
C LEU A 28 -12.04 -6.37 4.51
N THR A 29 -11.08 -5.91 5.33
CA THR A 29 -11.01 -6.29 6.75
C THR A 29 -11.62 -5.26 7.70
N TRP A 30 -11.86 -4.03 7.24
CA TRP A 30 -12.16 -2.95 8.20
C TRP A 30 -13.49 -3.12 8.92
N LYS A 31 -14.57 -3.55 8.23
CA LYS A 31 -15.89 -3.69 8.87
C LYS A 31 -15.94 -4.82 9.89
N ASP A 32 -15.31 -5.95 9.56
CA ASP A 32 -15.48 -7.18 10.33
C ASP A 32 -14.46 -7.30 11.47
N PHE A 33 -13.29 -6.67 11.35
CA PHE A 33 -12.19 -6.83 12.32
C PHE A 33 -11.71 -5.51 12.94
N ILE A 34 -11.51 -4.47 12.13
CA ILE A 34 -10.87 -3.22 12.58
C ILE A 34 -11.86 -2.29 13.28
N ALA A 35 -13.06 -2.13 12.73
CA ALA A 35 -14.10 -1.27 13.28
C ALA A 35 -14.61 -1.76 14.64
N PRO A 36 -14.83 -3.06 14.88
CA PRO A 36 -15.18 -3.55 16.22
C PRO A 36 -14.02 -3.41 17.22
N GLU A 37 -12.76 -3.50 16.77
CA GLU A 37 -11.59 -3.40 17.64
C GLU A 37 -11.27 -1.95 18.04
N PHE A 38 -11.42 -1.00 17.12
CA PHE A 38 -11.07 0.41 17.36
C PHE A 38 -12.25 1.37 17.37
N HIS A 39 -13.48 0.86 17.26
CA HIS A 39 -14.71 1.66 17.19
C HIS A 39 -14.73 2.66 16.02
N TRP A 40 -14.13 2.28 14.88
CA TRP A 40 -14.09 3.14 13.70
C TRP A 40 -15.48 3.34 13.09
N THR A 41 -15.71 4.56 12.65
CA THR A 41 -16.87 4.93 11.84
C THR A 41 -16.52 4.97 10.36
N ASP A 42 -17.53 5.07 9.48
CA ASP A 42 -17.33 5.34 8.05
C ASP A 42 -16.49 6.60 7.81
N ALA A 43 -16.57 7.59 8.70
CA ALA A 43 -15.81 8.83 8.60
C ALA A 43 -14.32 8.61 8.85
N ASP A 44 -13.95 7.72 9.78
CA ASP A 44 -12.54 7.41 10.08
C ASP A 44 -11.89 6.64 8.93
N TYR A 45 -12.57 5.60 8.44
CA TYR A 45 -12.16 4.87 7.24
C TYR A 45 -12.03 5.80 6.03
N GLY A 46 -13.03 6.66 5.80
CA GLY A 46 -13.04 7.63 4.70
C GLY A 46 -11.86 8.60 4.77
N ARG A 47 -11.49 9.10 5.96
CA ARG A 47 -10.33 9.98 6.16
C ARG A 47 -9.02 9.26 5.85
N ILE A 48 -8.85 8.03 6.34
CA ILE A 48 -7.65 7.21 6.10
C ILE A 48 -7.47 6.98 4.59
N ALA A 49 -8.53 6.57 3.90
CA ALA A 49 -8.51 6.33 2.45
C ALA A 49 -8.26 7.62 1.64
N ALA A 50 -8.83 8.75 2.06
CA ALA A 50 -8.63 10.04 1.41
C ALA A 50 -7.18 10.52 1.52
N ILE A 51 -6.58 10.45 2.71
CA ILE A 51 -5.18 10.86 2.93
C ILE A 51 -4.23 9.97 2.11
N PHE A 52 -4.44 8.66 2.13
CA PHE A 52 -3.72 7.73 1.26
C PHE A 52 -3.76 8.15 -0.21
N SER A 53 -4.96 8.45 -0.73
CA SER A 53 -5.15 8.85 -2.13
C SER A 53 -4.43 10.14 -2.47
N ILE A 54 -4.47 11.14 -1.58
CA ILE A 54 -3.76 12.42 -1.77
C ILE A 54 -2.24 12.19 -1.80
N VAL A 55 -1.72 11.43 -0.84
CA VAL A 55 -0.28 11.14 -0.75
C VAL A 55 0.19 10.35 -1.96
N TYR A 56 -0.58 9.33 -2.37
CA TYR A 56 -0.30 8.56 -3.58
C TYR A 56 -0.31 9.45 -4.84
N ALA A 57 -1.29 10.35 -4.97
CA ALA A 57 -1.37 11.28 -6.11
C ALA A 57 -0.16 12.21 -6.18
N ILE A 58 0.23 12.79 -5.04
CA ILE A 58 1.43 13.63 -4.94
C ILE A 58 2.69 12.81 -5.25
N GLY A 59 2.81 11.61 -4.68
CA GLY A 59 3.93 10.69 -4.92
C GLY A 59 4.13 10.38 -6.40
N ASN A 60 3.03 10.15 -7.15
CA ASN A 60 3.10 9.86 -8.59
C ASN A 60 3.70 11.00 -9.41
N LEU A 61 3.54 12.25 -8.98
CA LEU A 61 4.13 13.41 -9.67
C LEU A 61 5.66 13.37 -9.63
N PHE A 62 6.23 12.86 -8.54
CA PHE A 62 7.68 12.87 -8.31
C PHE A 62 8.34 11.52 -8.59
N SER A 63 7.59 10.42 -8.53
CA SER A 63 8.15 9.07 -8.61
C SER A 63 8.82 8.80 -9.96
N GLY A 64 8.31 9.34 -11.08
CA GLY A 64 8.97 9.24 -12.38
C GLY A 64 10.39 9.84 -12.38
N ARG A 65 10.52 11.08 -11.89
CA ARG A 65 11.81 11.78 -11.80
C ARG A 65 12.77 11.08 -10.82
N PHE A 66 12.24 10.53 -9.73
CA PHE A 66 13.02 9.73 -8.80
C PHE A 66 13.59 8.48 -9.48
N MET A 67 12.78 7.75 -10.23
CA MET A 67 13.21 6.55 -11.00
C MET A 67 14.22 6.90 -12.11
N ASP A 68 14.17 8.11 -12.65
CA ASP A 68 15.17 8.63 -13.58
C ASP A 68 16.53 8.88 -12.92
N TRP A 69 16.52 9.39 -11.70
CA TRP A 69 17.75 9.77 -11.00
C TRP A 69 18.55 8.57 -10.47
N ILE A 70 17.89 7.60 -9.83
CA ILE A 70 18.58 6.49 -9.16
C ILE A 70 18.65 5.20 -9.99
N GLY A 71 17.98 5.20 -11.15
CA GLY A 71 17.84 4.06 -12.04
C GLY A 71 16.70 3.11 -11.65
N THR A 72 16.09 2.51 -12.66
CA THR A 72 14.91 1.62 -12.55
C THR A 72 15.11 0.46 -11.58
N LYS A 73 16.23 -0.26 -11.67
CA LYS A 73 16.48 -1.42 -10.82
C LYS A 73 16.52 -1.06 -9.33
N LYS A 74 17.26 -0.02 -8.95
CA LYS A 74 17.40 0.41 -7.55
C LYS A 74 16.13 1.09 -7.07
N GLY A 75 15.52 1.95 -7.90
CA GLY A 75 14.30 2.64 -7.52
C GLY A 75 13.13 1.71 -7.32
N TYR A 76 13.00 0.67 -8.14
CA TYR A 76 11.95 -0.32 -7.94
C TYR A 76 12.15 -1.14 -6.67
N LEU A 77 13.39 -1.51 -6.33
CA LEU A 77 13.70 -2.17 -5.05
C LEU A 77 13.35 -1.30 -3.85
N TRP A 78 13.65 0.01 -3.90
CA TRP A 78 13.26 0.95 -2.85
C TRP A 78 11.75 1.10 -2.73
N ALA A 79 11.05 1.21 -3.86
CA ALA A 79 9.58 1.27 -3.87
C ALA A 79 9.00 0.02 -3.18
N ILE A 80 9.44 -1.18 -3.60
CA ILE A 80 9.01 -2.46 -3.01
C ILE A 80 9.26 -2.46 -1.50
N GLY A 81 10.49 -2.14 -1.09
CA GLY A 81 10.86 -2.14 0.32
C GLY A 81 10.01 -1.18 1.17
N ILE A 82 9.74 0.03 0.66
CA ILE A 82 8.96 1.04 1.37
C ILE A 82 7.48 0.64 1.47
N TRP A 83 6.86 0.16 0.38
CA TRP A 83 5.44 -0.23 0.48
C TRP A 83 5.26 -1.50 1.32
N SER A 84 6.18 -2.47 1.23
CA SER A 84 6.13 -3.67 2.06
C SER A 84 6.33 -3.33 3.53
N LEU A 85 7.23 -2.41 3.85
CA LEU A 85 7.38 -1.91 5.22
C LEU A 85 6.07 -1.27 5.71
N GLY A 86 5.47 -0.39 4.91
CA GLY A 86 4.17 0.21 5.22
C GLY A 86 3.07 -0.82 5.44
N ALA A 87 3.02 -1.87 4.62
CA ALA A 87 2.06 -2.98 4.78
C ALA A 87 2.29 -3.72 6.11
N CYS A 88 3.53 -4.10 6.43
CA CYS A 88 3.86 -4.77 7.69
C CYS A 88 3.58 -3.90 8.92
N MET A 89 3.79 -2.59 8.85
CA MET A 89 3.52 -1.66 9.96
C MET A 89 2.05 -1.69 10.41
N HIS A 90 1.11 -1.94 9.51
CA HIS A 90 -0.32 -2.03 9.85
C HIS A 90 -0.62 -3.12 10.89
N ALA A 91 0.14 -4.22 10.88
CA ALA A 91 -0.03 -5.31 11.85
C ALA A 91 0.24 -4.88 13.29
N PHE A 92 1.04 -3.83 13.48
CA PHE A 92 1.43 -3.31 14.80
C PHE A 92 0.55 -2.17 15.30
N CYS A 93 -0.37 -1.63 14.47
CA CYS A 93 -1.21 -0.50 14.84
C CYS A 93 -2.06 -0.76 16.09
N GLY A 94 -2.57 -1.99 16.26
CA GLY A 94 -3.37 -2.33 17.45
C GLY A 94 -2.54 -2.32 18.73
N VAL A 95 -1.36 -2.93 18.69
CA VAL A 95 -0.42 -2.93 19.83
C VAL A 95 0.02 -1.50 20.17
N ALA A 96 0.38 -0.70 19.15
CA ALA A 96 0.78 0.68 19.34
C ALA A 96 -0.34 1.55 19.94
N THR A 97 -1.59 1.32 19.51
CA THR A 97 -2.76 2.03 20.05
C THR A 97 -3.00 1.67 21.52
N ALA A 98 -2.96 0.37 21.86
CA ALA A 98 -3.11 -0.08 23.25
C ALA A 98 -2.02 0.51 24.15
N GLN A 99 -0.76 0.40 23.73
CA GLN A 99 0.39 0.94 24.47
C GLN A 99 0.30 2.46 24.65
N TRP A 100 -0.11 3.20 23.63
CA TRP A 100 -0.26 4.66 23.70
C TRP A 100 -1.33 5.08 24.71
N LEU A 101 -2.40 4.30 24.83
CA LEU A 101 -3.51 4.57 25.74
C LEU A 101 -3.34 3.94 27.12
N GLY A 102 -2.24 3.23 27.36
CA GLY A 102 -1.99 2.53 28.62
C GLY A 102 -2.93 1.34 28.86
N LEU A 103 -3.47 0.75 27.79
CA LEU A 103 -4.33 -0.43 27.84
C LEU A 103 -3.49 -1.70 27.80
N GLU A 104 -3.82 -2.69 28.62
CA GLU A 104 -3.02 -3.91 28.78
C GLU A 104 -3.24 -4.92 27.64
N GLY A 105 -4.34 -4.80 26.89
CA GLY A 105 -4.60 -5.73 25.81
C GLY A 105 -5.78 -5.40 24.89
N LYS A 106 -6.00 -6.30 23.93
CA LYS A 106 -7.05 -6.20 22.91
C LYS A 106 -8.47 -6.23 23.50
N GLU A 107 -8.67 -6.91 24.62
CA GLU A 107 -9.98 -6.99 25.28
C GLU A 107 -10.45 -5.62 25.78
N GLU A 108 -9.54 -4.78 26.27
CA GLU A 108 -9.88 -3.43 26.74
C GLU A 108 -10.20 -2.48 25.58
N LEU A 109 -9.55 -2.66 24.43
CA LEU A 109 -9.87 -1.91 23.20
C LEU A 109 -11.31 -2.21 22.75
N ILE A 110 -11.69 -3.49 22.68
CA ILE A 110 -13.02 -3.91 22.23
C ILE A 110 -14.11 -3.52 23.22
N ASN A 111 -13.87 -3.71 24.52
CA ASN A 111 -14.86 -3.47 25.56
C ASN A 111 -14.95 -2.01 26.03
N ALA A 112 -14.20 -1.10 25.42
CA ALA A 112 -14.28 0.33 25.74
C ALA A 112 -15.69 0.88 25.45
N VAL A 113 -16.20 1.74 26.34
CA VAL A 113 -17.52 2.35 26.22
C VAL A 113 -17.47 3.85 26.53
N GLY A 114 -18.29 4.64 25.82
CA GLY A 114 -18.42 6.06 26.07
C GLY A 114 -17.29 6.87 25.44
N THR A 115 -16.78 7.89 26.15
CA THR A 115 -15.79 8.83 25.58
C THR A 115 -14.46 8.16 25.20
N SER A 116 -14.12 7.02 25.80
CA SER A 116 -12.90 6.28 25.48
C SER A 116 -12.90 5.67 24.08
N THR A 117 -14.06 5.33 23.51
CA THR A 117 -14.15 4.77 22.15
C THR A 117 -13.72 5.79 21.10
N ALA A 118 -14.14 7.05 21.27
CA ALA A 118 -13.75 8.14 20.37
C ALA A 118 -12.24 8.41 20.40
N VAL A 119 -11.62 8.27 21.58
CA VAL A 119 -10.17 8.41 21.74
C VAL A 119 -9.42 7.24 21.08
N ILE A 120 -9.87 6.00 21.29
CA ILE A 120 -9.32 4.81 20.65
C ILE A 120 -9.40 4.91 19.12
N ALA A 121 -10.57 5.29 18.60
CA ALA A 121 -10.79 5.46 17.16
C ALA A 121 -9.84 6.52 16.58
N SER A 122 -9.71 7.68 17.26
CA SER A 122 -8.85 8.77 16.81
C SER A 122 -7.36 8.38 16.80
N VAL A 123 -6.88 7.74 17.87
CA VAL A 123 -5.46 7.36 18.00
C VAL A 123 -5.10 6.27 16.99
N SER A 124 -5.90 5.21 16.90
CA SER A 124 -5.69 4.13 15.92
C SER A 124 -5.75 4.66 14.48
N ALA A 125 -6.69 5.55 14.17
CA ALA A 125 -6.79 6.14 12.83
C ALA A 125 -5.51 6.88 12.45
N TRP A 126 -4.88 7.62 13.37
CA TRP A 126 -3.60 8.28 13.10
C TRP A 126 -2.45 7.29 12.84
N PHE A 127 -2.36 6.20 13.60
CA PHE A 127 -1.37 5.15 13.33
C PHE A 127 -1.57 4.52 11.94
N PHE A 128 -2.82 4.23 11.57
CA PHE A 128 -3.15 3.74 10.24
C PHE A 128 -2.86 4.77 9.14
N ILE A 129 -3.13 6.06 9.37
CA ILE A 129 -2.77 7.13 8.43
C ILE A 129 -1.27 7.14 8.17
N VAL A 130 -0.43 7.06 9.21
CA VAL A 130 1.03 7.02 9.05
C VAL A 130 1.45 5.81 8.21
N CYS A 131 0.92 4.62 8.50
CA CYS A 131 1.22 3.42 7.73
C CYS A 131 0.76 3.56 6.27
N ARG A 132 -0.40 4.18 6.03
CA ARG A 132 -0.92 4.47 4.70
C ARG A 132 -0.09 5.50 3.94
N ILE A 133 0.48 6.50 4.62
CA ILE A 133 1.39 7.46 4.01
C ILE A 133 2.66 6.75 3.53
N VAL A 134 3.28 5.94 4.38
CA VAL A 134 4.49 5.17 4.03
C VAL A 134 4.21 4.26 2.84
N LEU A 135 3.09 3.53 2.90
CA LEU A 135 2.63 2.67 1.82
C LEU A 135 2.43 3.49 0.53
N GLY A 136 1.65 4.57 0.56
CA GLY A 136 1.36 5.42 -0.60
C GLY A 136 2.60 6.04 -1.26
N ILE A 137 3.60 6.42 -0.47
CA ILE A 137 4.90 6.90 -0.99
C ILE A 137 5.59 5.78 -1.77
N GLY A 138 5.72 4.59 -1.19
CA GLY A 138 6.36 3.45 -1.85
C GLY A 138 5.62 3.02 -3.12
N GLU A 139 4.30 2.89 -3.04
CA GLU A 139 3.46 2.42 -4.14
C GLU A 139 3.44 3.37 -5.34
N SER A 140 3.62 4.67 -5.12
CA SER A 140 3.67 5.66 -6.21
C SER A 140 4.79 5.39 -7.23
N GLY A 141 5.82 4.63 -6.82
CA GLY A 141 6.90 4.19 -7.69
C GLY A 141 6.55 2.98 -8.57
N ASN A 142 5.51 2.21 -8.24
CA ASN A 142 5.28 0.92 -8.88
C ASN A 142 5.02 1.07 -10.39
N PHE A 143 4.04 1.89 -10.76
CA PHE A 143 3.62 2.06 -12.14
C PHE A 143 4.68 2.72 -13.04
N PRO A 144 5.31 3.85 -12.64
CA PRO A 144 6.35 4.48 -13.46
C PRO A 144 7.58 3.60 -13.65
N ALA A 145 7.98 2.86 -12.60
CA ALA A 145 9.08 1.91 -12.71
C ALA A 145 8.75 0.76 -13.65
N ALA A 146 7.55 0.16 -13.54
CA ALA A 146 7.12 -0.94 -14.41
C ALA A 146 7.12 -0.52 -15.89
N ILE A 147 6.55 0.65 -16.22
CA ILE A 147 6.55 1.20 -17.58
C ILE A 147 7.96 1.47 -18.10
N LYS A 148 8.85 1.99 -17.25
CA LYS A 148 10.23 2.27 -17.64
C LYS A 148 11.02 0.97 -17.87
N VAL A 149 10.82 -0.03 -17.02
CA VAL A 149 11.40 -1.38 -17.19
C VAL A 149 10.90 -2.03 -18.48
N THR A 150 9.61 -1.97 -18.80
CA THR A 150 9.14 -2.51 -20.10
C THR A 150 9.75 -1.75 -21.28
N ALA A 151 9.92 -0.43 -21.18
CA ALA A 151 10.59 0.36 -22.21
C ALA A 151 12.08 0.01 -22.40
N GLU A 152 12.80 -0.28 -21.31
CA GLU A 152 14.24 -0.62 -21.32
C GLU A 152 14.50 -2.05 -21.82
N TYR A 153 13.67 -3.02 -21.42
CA TYR A 153 13.94 -4.45 -21.67
C TYR A 153 13.17 -5.06 -22.86
N PHE A 154 12.12 -4.41 -23.36
CA PHE A 154 11.33 -4.91 -24.50
C PHE A 154 11.49 -4.06 -25.78
N PRO A 155 11.55 -4.72 -26.96
CA PRO A 155 11.52 -4.03 -28.25
C PRO A 155 10.15 -3.36 -28.46
N LYS A 156 10.12 -2.25 -29.23
CA LYS A 156 8.91 -1.42 -29.41
C LYS A 156 7.63 -2.21 -29.75
N LYS A 157 7.75 -3.27 -30.55
CA LYS A 157 6.63 -4.14 -30.95
C LYS A 157 6.02 -4.97 -29.80
N ASP A 158 6.80 -5.33 -28.79
CA ASP A 158 6.37 -6.22 -27.69
C ASP A 158 5.98 -5.43 -26.43
N ARG A 159 6.30 -4.12 -26.37
CA ARG A 159 6.08 -3.28 -25.18
C ARG A 159 4.62 -3.23 -24.76
N ALA A 160 3.70 -3.02 -25.71
CA ALA A 160 2.27 -2.97 -25.42
C ALA A 160 1.78 -4.27 -24.77
N PHE A 161 2.18 -5.42 -25.32
CA PHE A 161 1.80 -6.72 -24.77
C PHE A 161 2.40 -6.96 -23.38
N SER A 162 3.67 -6.62 -23.17
CA SER A 162 4.29 -6.71 -21.83
C SER A 162 3.61 -5.80 -20.80
N THR A 163 3.21 -4.60 -21.21
CA THR A 163 2.49 -3.67 -20.35
C THR A 163 1.12 -4.19 -19.96
N SER A 164 0.39 -4.77 -20.91
CA SER A 164 -0.90 -5.40 -20.63
C SER A 164 -0.76 -6.59 -19.68
N ILE A 165 0.30 -7.39 -19.80
CA ILE A 165 0.55 -8.52 -18.89
C ILE A 165 0.79 -8.04 -17.47
N PHE A 166 1.71 -7.10 -17.22
CA PHE A 166 1.93 -6.70 -15.82
C PHE A 166 0.72 -5.95 -15.26
N ASN A 167 0.04 -5.14 -16.09
CA ASN A 167 -1.12 -4.38 -15.66
C ASN A 167 -2.32 -5.28 -15.33
N SER A 168 -2.47 -6.46 -15.95
CA SER A 168 -3.54 -7.40 -15.56
C SER A 168 -3.39 -7.88 -14.11
N GLY A 169 -2.19 -7.78 -13.53
CA GLY A 169 -1.94 -8.02 -12.12
C GLY A 169 -2.77 -7.12 -11.21
N SER A 170 -3.03 -5.87 -11.62
CA SER A 170 -3.88 -4.96 -10.82
C SER A 170 -5.31 -5.45 -10.69
N THR A 171 -5.84 -6.05 -11.76
CA THR A 171 -7.19 -6.62 -11.76
C THR A 171 -7.24 -7.85 -10.88
N ILE A 172 -6.25 -8.75 -10.99
CA ILE A 172 -6.19 -9.97 -10.18
C ILE A 172 -6.02 -9.64 -8.70
N GLY A 173 -5.13 -8.70 -8.36
CA GLY A 173 -4.91 -8.28 -6.98
C GLY A 173 -6.08 -7.50 -6.37
N ALA A 174 -7.01 -7.00 -7.19
CA ALA A 174 -8.19 -6.29 -6.73
C ALA A 174 -9.44 -7.17 -6.53
N LEU A 175 -9.37 -8.45 -6.93
CA LEU A 175 -10.41 -9.46 -6.68
C LEU A 175 -10.39 -9.91 -5.21
#